data_AF-A0A950EUW8-F1
#
_entry.id   AF-A0A950EUW8-F1
#
_cell.length_a   1.000
_cell.length_b   1.000
_cell.length_c   1.000
_cell.angle_alpha   90.00
_cell.angle_beta   90.00
_cell.angle_gamma   90.00
#
_symmetry.space_group_name_H-M   'P 1'
#
loop_
_entity.id
_entity.type
_entity.pdbx_description
1 polymer ?
#
loop_
_entity_poly.entity_id
_entity_poly.type
_entity_poly.pdbx_seq_one_letter_code
_entity_poly.pdbx_strand_id
1 'polypeptide(L)'
;MQNNCGGPPNTLVRMIDPAGSEATTMPPCFDHPTLGDLLDAKNVSWKYYTPSIGGLWVGPDAIAHIRNGADWSKVILPQTKILQDISFGQLPAVSWVIPTGLASDHPLGTDGSGPAWVASIVNAVGESQYWSNTAIIITWDDWGGWFDHVPPQILSSYELGFRVPMVIVSPYAKPAYVSHQQHEFGSILHYIEDNWGLGTLGYTDARADDLADCFNYSQAPIPFTPIAAAHTASYFKAMPASNMPVDDDF
;
A
#
# COMPACT_ATOMS: atom_id res chain seq x y z
N MET A 1 14.85 -12.68 -25.09
CA MET A 1 13.68 -11.79 -25.07
C MET A 1 13.74 -11.05 -23.75
N GLN A 2 13.76 -9.71 -23.75
CA GLN A 2 13.83 -8.94 -22.50
C GLN A 2 12.63 -9.32 -21.62
N ASN A 3 12.93 -9.76 -20.40
CA ASN A 3 11.96 -10.16 -19.40
C ASN A 3 11.20 -8.89 -19.01
N ASN A 4 9.95 -8.72 -19.45
CA ASN A 4 9.16 -7.52 -19.18
C ASN A 4 8.09 -7.76 -18.11
N CYS A 5 8.28 -8.79 -17.26
CA CYS A 5 7.38 -9.12 -16.16
C CYS A 5 5.88 -9.26 -16.56
N GLY A 6 5.61 -9.64 -17.81
CA GLY A 6 4.25 -9.77 -18.36
C GLY A 6 3.69 -8.50 -19.02
N GLY A 7 4.44 -7.40 -19.04
CA GLY A 7 4.12 -6.20 -19.81
C GLY A 7 4.28 -6.38 -21.33
N PRO A 8 3.68 -5.50 -22.15
CA PRO A 8 3.78 -5.56 -23.61
C PRO A 8 5.23 -5.55 -24.11
N PRO A 9 5.55 -6.19 -25.26
CA PRO A 9 6.90 -6.14 -25.82
C PRO A 9 7.35 -4.69 -26.08
N ASN A 10 8.60 -4.38 -25.77
CA ASN A 10 9.25 -3.08 -25.97
C ASN A 10 8.68 -1.91 -25.12
N THR A 11 7.88 -2.18 -24.10
CA THR A 11 7.54 -1.15 -23.09
C THR A 11 8.81 -0.75 -22.34
N LEU A 12 9.01 0.56 -22.18
CA LEU A 12 10.11 1.13 -21.43
C LEU A 12 9.56 2.21 -20.47
N VAL A 13 10.12 2.27 -19.27
CA VAL A 13 9.86 3.31 -18.27
C VAL A 13 11.12 4.15 -18.09
N ARG A 14 10.94 5.43 -17.72
CA ARG A 14 12.05 6.34 -17.42
C ARG A 14 12.59 6.05 -16.03
N MET A 15 13.90 6.17 -15.89
CA MET A 15 14.61 6.03 -14.62
C MET A 15 15.13 7.39 -14.20
N ILE A 16 14.82 7.78 -12.98
CA ILE A 16 15.37 8.97 -12.33
C ILE A 16 16.68 8.57 -11.66
N ASP A 17 17.78 9.21 -12.05
CA ASP A 17 19.08 9.03 -11.40
C ASP A 17 19.20 9.91 -10.13
N PRO A 18 20.26 9.74 -9.30
CA PRO A 18 20.47 10.58 -8.12
C PRO A 18 20.75 12.08 -8.41
N ALA A 19 20.81 12.50 -9.67
CA ALA A 19 20.85 13.91 -10.04
C ALA A 19 19.47 14.44 -10.46
N GLY A 20 18.42 13.61 -10.37
CA GLY A 20 17.08 13.93 -10.86
C GLY A 20 16.94 13.81 -12.38
N SER A 21 17.89 13.18 -13.08
CA SER A 21 17.86 13.04 -14.53
C SER A 21 17.04 11.83 -14.97
N GLU A 22 16.06 12.04 -15.84
CA GLU A 22 15.27 10.97 -16.50
C GLU A 22 15.86 10.53 -17.85
N ALA A 23 17.17 10.59 -18.03
CA ALA A 23 17.81 10.37 -19.32
C ALA A 23 17.85 8.88 -19.75
N THR A 24 17.58 7.96 -18.83
CA THR A 24 17.69 6.52 -19.08
C THR A 24 16.32 5.85 -19.02
N THR A 25 16.15 4.80 -19.83
CA THR A 25 14.93 4.00 -19.84
C THR A 25 15.25 2.52 -19.73
N MET A 26 14.33 1.76 -19.15
CA MET A 26 14.44 0.31 -19.03
C MET A 26 13.08 -0.38 -19.08
N PRO A 27 13.00 -1.68 -19.37
CA PRO A 27 11.75 -2.42 -19.23
C PRO A 27 11.24 -2.38 -17.79
N PRO A 28 9.93 -2.26 -17.54
CA PRO A 28 9.31 -2.31 -16.20
C PRO A 28 9.34 -3.72 -15.57
N CYS A 29 10.55 -4.24 -15.38
CA CYS A 29 10.82 -5.53 -14.74
C CYS A 29 12.16 -5.41 -14.00
N PHE A 30 12.10 -4.73 -12.87
CA PHE A 30 13.22 -4.47 -11.97
C PHE A 30 13.57 -5.73 -11.19
N ASP A 31 14.76 -5.77 -10.63
CA ASP A 31 15.17 -6.87 -9.75
C ASP A 31 16.07 -6.33 -8.64
N HIS A 32 15.43 -5.92 -7.55
CA HIS A 32 16.08 -5.39 -6.35
C HIS A 32 15.38 -5.94 -5.10
N PRO A 33 16.04 -5.95 -3.93
CA PRO A 33 15.41 -6.35 -2.68
C PRO A 33 14.13 -5.56 -2.39
N THR A 34 13.17 -6.22 -1.79
CA THR A 34 11.85 -5.70 -1.42
C THR A 34 11.56 -6.01 0.05
N LEU A 35 10.55 -5.34 0.61
CA LEU A 35 10.07 -5.69 1.94
C LEU A 35 9.56 -7.14 2.00
N GLY A 36 9.04 -7.68 0.89
CA GLY A 36 8.66 -9.08 0.77
C GLY A 36 9.83 -10.03 1.07
N ASP A 37 11.01 -9.75 0.51
CA ASP A 37 12.22 -10.54 0.77
C ASP A 37 12.62 -10.55 2.25
N LEU A 38 12.52 -9.38 2.90
CA LEU A 38 12.84 -9.26 4.32
C LEU A 38 11.83 -10.00 5.20
N LEU A 39 10.53 -9.94 4.85
CA LEU A 39 9.47 -10.68 5.52
C LEU A 39 9.69 -12.19 5.37
N ASP A 40 10.04 -12.65 4.18
CA ASP A 40 10.30 -14.06 3.90
C ASP A 40 11.54 -14.59 4.63
N ALA A 41 12.61 -13.79 4.69
CA ALA A 41 13.78 -14.13 5.48
C ALA A 41 13.47 -14.34 6.98
N LYS A 42 12.38 -13.76 7.48
CA LYS A 42 11.91 -13.88 8.87
C LYS A 42 10.69 -14.79 9.02
N ASN A 43 10.22 -15.43 7.95
CA ASN A 43 8.99 -16.23 7.92
C ASN A 43 7.74 -15.44 8.39
N VAL A 44 7.69 -14.14 8.12
CA VAL A 44 6.54 -13.29 8.39
C VAL A 44 5.58 -13.38 7.21
N SER A 45 4.34 -13.78 7.47
CA SER A 45 3.35 -14.00 6.40
C SER A 45 2.91 -12.69 5.77
N TRP A 46 2.87 -12.64 4.45
CA TRP A 46 2.41 -11.47 3.71
C TRP A 46 1.59 -11.82 2.47
N LYS A 47 0.67 -10.92 2.10
CA LYS A 47 -0.10 -10.98 0.85
C LYS A 47 -0.30 -9.58 0.27
N TYR A 48 -0.39 -9.50 -1.05
CA TYR A 48 -0.75 -8.30 -1.81
C TYR A 48 -2.09 -8.54 -2.52
N TYR A 49 -3.14 -7.81 -2.16
CA TYR A 49 -4.50 -7.96 -2.68
C TYR A 49 -4.75 -6.91 -3.77
N THR A 50 -5.02 -7.36 -4.99
CA THR A 50 -5.11 -6.51 -6.19
C THR A 50 -6.34 -6.83 -7.05
N PRO A 51 -6.96 -5.84 -7.71
CA PRO A 51 -8.09 -6.09 -8.60
C PRO A 51 -7.70 -6.74 -9.92
N SER A 52 -6.46 -6.54 -10.37
CA SER A 52 -5.96 -6.99 -11.67
C SER A 52 -4.49 -7.40 -11.59
N ILE A 53 -4.02 -8.07 -12.65
CA ILE A 53 -2.60 -8.37 -12.88
C ILE A 53 -2.14 -7.57 -14.09
N GLY A 54 -0.93 -7.05 -14.02
CA GLY A 54 -0.30 -6.26 -15.06
C GLY A 54 -0.58 -4.76 -14.91
N GLY A 55 0.34 -3.97 -15.42
CA GLY A 55 0.36 -2.51 -15.24
C GLY A 55 1.36 -2.08 -14.17
N LEU A 56 1.67 -0.79 -14.15
CA LEU A 56 2.64 -0.21 -13.21
C LEU A 56 2.06 -0.08 -11.79
N TRP A 57 0.74 -0.18 -11.64
CA TRP A 57 -0.03 0.01 -10.41
C TRP A 57 -0.01 -1.19 -9.45
N VAL A 58 0.43 -2.34 -9.94
CA VAL A 58 0.58 -3.56 -9.14
C VAL A 58 2.06 -3.70 -8.83
N GLY A 59 2.51 -3.14 -7.69
CA GLY A 59 3.94 -3.11 -7.34
C GLY A 59 4.68 -4.45 -7.54
N PRO A 60 4.14 -5.59 -7.07
CA PRO A 60 4.75 -6.91 -7.28
C PRO A 60 4.94 -7.32 -8.75
N ASP A 61 4.14 -6.82 -9.69
CA ASP A 61 4.32 -7.10 -11.13
C ASP A 61 5.67 -6.55 -11.62
N ALA A 62 6.14 -5.43 -11.07
CA ALA A 62 7.36 -4.79 -11.55
C ALA A 62 8.66 -5.46 -11.04
N ILE A 63 8.58 -6.48 -10.16
CA ILE A 63 9.74 -7.12 -9.53
C ILE A 63 9.93 -8.53 -10.07
N ALA A 64 11.03 -8.76 -10.79
CA ALA A 64 11.26 -9.96 -11.59
C ALA A 64 11.24 -11.27 -10.78
N HIS A 65 11.90 -11.30 -9.62
CA HIS A 65 11.92 -12.51 -8.78
C HIS A 65 10.58 -12.77 -8.09
N ILE A 66 9.79 -11.73 -7.78
CA ILE A 66 8.42 -11.92 -7.28
C ILE A 66 7.54 -12.42 -8.42
N ARG A 67 7.54 -11.71 -9.55
CA ARG A 67 6.68 -11.99 -10.72
C ARG A 67 6.87 -13.38 -11.30
N ASN A 68 8.12 -13.83 -11.38
CA ASN A 68 8.47 -15.12 -12.01
C ASN A 68 8.80 -16.20 -10.97
N GLY A 69 8.71 -15.89 -9.67
CA GLY A 69 9.11 -16.78 -8.58
C GLY A 69 7.95 -17.31 -7.75
N ALA A 70 8.29 -17.94 -6.64
CA ALA A 70 7.31 -18.56 -5.75
C ALA A 70 6.38 -17.53 -5.07
N ASP A 71 6.90 -16.33 -4.80
CA ASP A 71 6.16 -15.27 -4.11
C ASP A 71 5.03 -14.68 -4.94
N TRP A 72 4.97 -14.95 -6.25
CA TRP A 72 3.80 -14.63 -7.05
C TRP A 72 2.50 -15.24 -6.49
N SER A 73 2.59 -16.38 -5.81
CA SER A 73 1.44 -16.99 -5.12
C SER A 73 0.85 -16.15 -3.97
N LYS A 74 1.57 -15.10 -3.53
CA LYS A 74 1.13 -14.14 -2.51
C LYS A 74 0.44 -12.92 -3.10
N VAL A 75 0.37 -12.80 -4.43
CA VAL A 75 -0.40 -11.77 -5.13
C VAL A 75 -1.81 -12.31 -5.39
N ILE A 76 -2.80 -11.72 -4.73
CA ILE A 76 -4.13 -12.28 -4.54
C ILE A 76 -5.16 -11.51 -5.34
N LEU A 77 -5.91 -12.26 -6.17
CA LEU A 77 -7.08 -11.76 -6.90
C LEU A 77 -8.38 -12.50 -6.53
N PRO A 78 -9.53 -11.80 -6.54
CA PRO A 78 -9.62 -10.33 -6.54
C PRO A 78 -9.20 -9.77 -5.17
N GLN A 79 -8.95 -8.45 -5.11
CA GLN A 79 -8.60 -7.73 -3.88
C GLN A 79 -9.61 -7.94 -2.75
N THR A 80 -10.89 -8.18 -3.07
CA THR A 80 -11.96 -8.45 -2.09
C THR A 80 -11.74 -9.72 -1.27
N LYS A 81 -10.79 -10.59 -1.63
CA LYS A 81 -10.38 -11.72 -0.80
C LYS A 81 -9.81 -11.31 0.55
N ILE A 82 -9.34 -10.08 0.73
CA ILE A 82 -8.99 -9.55 2.06
C ILE A 82 -10.15 -9.70 3.04
N LEU A 83 -11.38 -9.41 2.61
CA LEU A 83 -12.58 -9.50 3.45
C LEU A 83 -12.90 -10.95 3.84
N GLN A 84 -12.54 -11.91 2.97
CA GLN A 84 -12.69 -13.34 3.26
C GLN A 84 -11.62 -13.79 4.27
N ASP A 85 -10.36 -13.44 4.03
CA ASP A 85 -9.24 -13.79 4.89
C ASP A 85 -9.43 -13.24 6.32
N ILE A 86 -9.93 -12.00 6.45
CA ILE A 86 -10.32 -11.45 7.76
C ILE A 86 -11.42 -12.31 8.41
N SER A 87 -12.51 -12.59 7.69
CA SER A 87 -13.66 -13.34 8.24
C SER A 87 -13.33 -14.79 8.60
N PHE A 88 -12.34 -15.39 7.95
CA PHE A 88 -11.92 -16.78 8.17
C PHE A 88 -10.72 -16.93 9.10
N GLY A 89 -10.22 -15.85 9.69
CA GLY A 89 -9.05 -15.95 10.58
C GLY A 89 -7.75 -16.28 9.83
N GLN A 90 -7.59 -15.76 8.61
CA GLN A 90 -6.45 -15.99 7.71
C GLN A 90 -5.75 -14.70 7.24
N LEU A 91 -5.93 -13.58 7.96
CA LEU A 91 -5.25 -12.33 7.66
C LEU A 91 -3.75 -12.50 7.93
N PRO A 92 -2.86 -12.24 6.95
CA PRO A 92 -1.42 -12.27 7.15
C PRO A 92 -0.92 -11.22 8.14
N ALA A 93 0.31 -11.41 8.60
CA ALA A 93 1.01 -10.43 9.43
C ALA A 93 1.19 -9.07 8.72
N VAL A 94 1.42 -9.07 7.40
CA VAL A 94 1.48 -7.85 6.58
C VAL A 94 0.57 -8.01 5.35
N SER A 95 -0.35 -7.06 5.14
CA SER A 95 -1.29 -7.08 4.03
C SER A 95 -1.29 -5.76 3.30
N TRP A 96 -0.99 -5.79 2.00
CA TRP A 96 -1.19 -4.64 1.11
C TRP A 96 -2.47 -4.84 0.33
N VAL A 97 -3.31 -3.81 0.25
CA VAL A 97 -4.59 -3.91 -0.45
C VAL A 97 -4.78 -2.64 -1.26
N ILE A 98 -5.01 -2.79 -2.56
CA ILE A 98 -5.38 -1.68 -3.44
C ILE A 98 -6.83 -1.84 -3.91
N PRO A 99 -7.58 -0.73 -4.09
CA PRO A 99 -8.96 -0.76 -4.59
C PRO A 99 -9.04 -1.13 -6.08
N THR A 100 -10.25 -1.27 -6.62
CA THR A 100 -10.44 -1.10 -8.07
C THR A 100 -10.36 0.39 -8.43
N GLY A 101 -10.12 0.74 -9.69
CA GLY A 101 -10.23 2.15 -10.13
C GLY A 101 -11.59 2.78 -9.80
N LEU A 102 -12.69 2.03 -10.00
CA LEU A 102 -14.05 2.48 -9.63
C LEU A 102 -14.19 2.80 -8.13
N ALA A 103 -13.63 1.94 -7.28
CA ALA A 103 -13.70 2.08 -5.82
C ALA A 103 -12.44 2.73 -5.23
N SER A 104 -11.75 3.56 -6.03
CA SER A 104 -10.63 4.38 -5.61
C SER A 104 -11.05 5.85 -5.47
N ASP A 105 -10.09 6.68 -5.07
CA ASP A 105 -10.21 8.14 -5.08
C ASP A 105 -9.48 8.79 -6.28
N HIS A 106 -9.11 7.98 -7.29
CA HIS A 106 -8.43 8.46 -8.50
C HIS A 106 -9.22 9.61 -9.17
N PRO A 107 -8.55 10.65 -9.72
CA PRO A 107 -9.23 11.67 -10.50
C PRO A 107 -9.91 11.04 -11.72
N LEU A 108 -11.24 11.12 -11.78
CA LEU A 108 -12.06 10.51 -12.84
C LEU A 108 -12.07 8.97 -12.79
N GLY A 109 -13.05 8.35 -13.46
CA GLY A 109 -13.16 6.89 -13.52
C GLY A 109 -13.67 6.19 -12.24
N THR A 110 -13.80 6.92 -11.13
CA THR A 110 -14.39 6.47 -9.85
C THR A 110 -15.92 6.59 -9.82
N ASP A 111 -16.60 5.73 -9.05
CA ASP A 111 -18.04 5.82 -8.75
C ASP A 111 -18.33 6.47 -7.38
N GLY A 112 -17.30 6.99 -6.71
CA GLY A 112 -17.38 7.60 -5.39
C GLY A 112 -17.42 6.60 -4.23
N SER A 113 -17.25 5.30 -4.48
CA SER A 113 -17.27 4.27 -3.44
C SER A 113 -15.95 4.11 -2.68
N GLY A 114 -14.88 4.85 -3.02
CA GLY A 114 -13.57 4.81 -2.36
C GLY A 114 -13.59 4.84 -0.83
N PRO A 115 -14.21 5.84 -0.20
CA PRO A 115 -14.32 5.89 1.26
C PRO A 115 -15.10 4.70 1.85
N ALA A 116 -16.10 4.18 1.13
CA ALA A 116 -16.85 3.02 1.57
C ALA A 116 -16.04 1.71 1.42
N TRP A 117 -15.16 1.61 0.43
CA TRP A 117 -14.23 0.50 0.27
C TRP A 117 -13.28 0.43 1.47
N VAL A 118 -12.63 1.55 1.80
CA VAL A 118 -11.76 1.67 2.98
C VAL A 118 -12.51 1.29 4.25
N ALA A 119 -13.69 1.89 4.48
CA ALA A 119 -14.52 1.59 5.64
C ALA A 119 -14.90 0.11 5.73
N SER A 120 -15.11 -0.58 4.60
CA SER A 120 -15.46 -2.00 4.59
C SER A 120 -14.33 -2.89 5.14
N ILE A 121 -13.07 -2.56 4.87
CA ILE A 121 -11.90 -3.28 5.38
C ILE A 121 -11.68 -2.93 6.85
N VAL A 122 -11.74 -1.63 7.20
CA VAL A 122 -11.56 -1.16 8.58
C VAL A 122 -12.63 -1.78 9.50
N ASN A 123 -13.89 -1.79 9.08
CA ASN A 123 -14.96 -2.46 9.82
C ASN A 123 -14.72 -3.97 9.93
N ALA A 124 -14.30 -4.63 8.84
CA ALA A 124 -14.02 -6.06 8.89
C ALA A 124 -12.92 -6.39 9.91
N VAL A 125 -11.82 -5.63 9.95
CA VAL A 125 -10.76 -5.78 10.96
C VAL A 125 -11.29 -5.46 12.36
N GLY A 126 -11.94 -4.31 12.50
CA GLY A 126 -12.43 -3.78 13.78
C GLY A 126 -13.48 -4.64 14.48
N GLU A 127 -14.31 -5.34 13.71
CA GLU A 127 -15.33 -6.27 14.22
C GLU A 127 -14.82 -7.70 14.41
N SER A 128 -13.56 -7.97 14.06
CA SER A 128 -12.94 -9.30 14.14
C SER A 128 -11.98 -9.44 15.32
N GLN A 129 -11.44 -10.65 15.49
CA GLN A 129 -10.37 -10.93 16.45
C GLN A 129 -9.07 -10.15 16.20
N TYR A 130 -8.91 -9.53 15.02
CA TYR A 130 -7.69 -8.80 14.67
C TYR A 130 -7.60 -7.41 15.29
N TRP A 131 -8.75 -6.81 15.65
CA TRP A 131 -8.78 -5.41 16.10
C TRP A 131 -7.74 -5.11 17.18
N SER A 132 -7.61 -5.98 18.17
CA SER A 132 -6.74 -5.75 19.33
C SER A 132 -5.25 -5.64 18.99
N ASN A 133 -4.81 -6.09 17.81
CA ASN A 133 -3.41 -6.21 17.42
C ASN A 133 -3.14 -5.77 15.96
N THR A 134 -3.94 -4.88 15.39
CA THR A 134 -3.73 -4.39 14.02
C THR A 134 -3.55 -2.87 13.98
N ALA A 135 -2.63 -2.44 13.14
CA ALA A 135 -2.57 -1.07 12.64
C ALA A 135 -2.95 -1.07 11.16
N ILE A 136 -3.90 -0.22 10.79
CA ILE A 136 -4.30 0.00 9.40
C ILE A 136 -3.76 1.37 9.01
N ILE A 137 -2.87 1.40 8.01
CA ILE A 137 -2.33 2.63 7.44
C ILE A 137 -3.01 2.82 6.09
N ILE A 138 -3.72 3.94 5.95
CA ILE A 138 -4.42 4.34 4.73
C ILE A 138 -3.64 5.51 4.15
N THR A 139 -3.22 5.40 2.90
CA THR A 139 -2.52 6.44 2.16
C THR A 139 -2.95 6.40 0.70
N TRP A 140 -2.68 7.49 -0.01
CA TRP A 140 -2.77 7.59 -1.46
C TRP A 140 -1.37 7.42 -2.04
N ASP A 141 -1.27 6.95 -3.26
CA ASP A 141 -0.03 6.74 -4.01
C ASP A 141 0.51 8.05 -4.61
N ASP A 142 -0.37 8.95 -5.04
CA ASP A 142 -0.01 10.30 -5.47
C ASP A 142 -1.08 11.37 -5.12
N TRP A 143 -0.86 12.60 -5.58
CA TRP A 143 -1.66 13.77 -5.25
C TRP A 143 -2.82 14.05 -6.22
N GLY A 144 -3.02 13.19 -7.23
CA GLY A 144 -4.10 13.21 -8.23
C GLY A 144 -4.23 14.50 -9.03
N GLY A 145 -3.14 15.26 -9.16
CA GLY A 145 -3.14 16.54 -9.87
C GLY A 145 -3.71 17.73 -9.08
N TRP A 146 -4.13 17.54 -7.82
CA TRP A 146 -4.64 18.62 -6.97
C TRP A 146 -3.53 19.52 -6.39
N PHE A 147 -3.86 20.78 -6.13
CA PHE A 147 -2.90 21.73 -5.58
C PHE A 147 -2.60 21.44 -4.10
N ASP A 148 -1.31 21.33 -3.76
CA ASP A 148 -0.81 21.44 -2.39
C ASP A 148 0.07 22.68 -2.24
N HIS A 149 -0.07 23.38 -1.12
CA HIS A 149 0.63 24.65 -0.86
C HIS A 149 2.06 24.46 -0.35
N VAL A 150 2.44 23.25 0.08
CA VAL A 150 3.79 22.97 0.58
C VAL A 150 4.63 22.51 -0.61
N PRO A 151 5.75 23.19 -0.91
CA PRO A 151 6.62 22.76 -2.00
C PRO A 151 7.21 21.37 -1.68
N PRO A 152 7.30 20.46 -2.67
CA PRO A 152 7.99 19.19 -2.52
C PRO A 152 9.42 19.36 -1.99
N GLN A 153 9.82 18.46 -1.09
CA GLN A 153 11.18 18.45 -0.55
C GLN A 153 12.04 17.45 -1.32
N ILE A 154 13.30 17.81 -1.53
CA ILE A 154 14.32 16.91 -2.09
C ILE A 154 15.19 16.41 -0.95
N LEU A 155 15.17 15.11 -0.70
CA LEU A 155 15.92 14.42 0.35
C LEU A 155 16.78 13.34 -0.26
N SER A 156 18.09 13.37 0.00
CA SER A 156 19.02 12.35 -0.49
C SER A 156 18.88 12.08 -1.99
N SER A 157 18.80 13.16 -2.78
CA SER A 157 18.59 13.10 -4.24
C SER A 157 17.23 12.57 -4.72
N TYR A 158 16.31 12.31 -3.81
CA TYR A 158 14.95 11.87 -4.10
C TYR A 158 13.96 13.00 -3.79
N GLU A 159 13.14 13.39 -4.76
CA GLU A 159 12.04 14.32 -4.55
C GLU A 159 10.84 13.56 -3.97
N LEU A 160 10.40 13.95 -2.76
CA LEU A 160 9.27 13.29 -2.09
C LEU A 160 7.94 13.45 -2.83
N GLY A 161 7.88 14.37 -3.80
CA GLY A 161 6.65 14.75 -4.48
C GLY A 161 5.73 15.61 -3.62
N PHE A 162 4.49 15.75 -4.06
CA PHE A 162 3.45 16.45 -3.33
C PHE A 162 2.95 15.62 -2.16
N ARG A 163 2.44 16.30 -1.13
CA ARG A 163 1.91 15.63 0.07
C ARG A 163 0.62 14.89 -0.27
N VAL A 164 0.53 13.67 0.25
CA VAL A 164 -0.71 12.87 0.30
C VAL A 164 -1.17 12.71 1.74
N PRO A 165 -2.47 12.49 2.01
CA PRO A 165 -2.92 12.19 3.36
C PRO A 165 -2.42 10.82 3.81
N MET A 166 -2.18 10.67 5.12
CA MET A 166 -1.97 9.38 5.75
C MET A 166 -2.86 9.28 6.99
N VAL A 167 -3.63 8.22 7.10
CA VAL A 167 -4.55 7.97 8.23
C VAL A 167 -4.20 6.64 8.86
N ILE A 168 -3.99 6.64 10.18
CA ILE A 168 -3.68 5.44 10.96
C ILE A 168 -4.88 5.10 11.85
N VAL A 169 -5.38 3.86 11.71
CA VAL A 169 -6.47 3.32 12.53
C VAL A 169 -5.95 2.11 13.30
N SER A 170 -5.97 2.20 14.62
CA SER A 170 -5.51 1.14 15.52
C SER A 170 -6.06 1.37 16.93
N PRO A 171 -6.27 0.32 17.75
CA PRO A 171 -6.53 0.50 19.19
C PRO A 171 -5.40 1.24 19.92
N TYR A 172 -4.19 1.28 19.35
CA TYR A 172 -3.02 1.95 19.93
C TYR A 172 -2.63 3.25 19.22
N ALA A 173 -3.37 3.65 18.17
CA ALA A 173 -3.18 4.96 17.58
C ALA A 173 -3.59 6.05 18.59
N LYS A 174 -2.89 7.19 18.60
CA LYS A 174 -3.28 8.33 19.43
C LYS A 174 -4.65 8.86 18.95
N PRO A 175 -5.70 8.88 19.80
CA PRO A 175 -7.02 9.28 19.36
C PRO A 175 -7.09 10.78 19.09
N ALA A 176 -7.78 11.17 18.01
CA ALA A 176 -7.96 12.57 17.60
C ALA A 176 -6.66 13.36 17.52
N TYR A 177 -5.59 12.71 17.06
CA TYR A 177 -4.25 13.28 16.95
C TYR A 177 -3.88 13.51 15.50
N VAL A 178 -3.28 14.66 15.22
CA VAL A 178 -2.68 15.00 13.92
C VAL A 178 -1.18 15.07 14.15
N SER A 179 -0.42 14.16 13.54
CA SER A 179 1.03 14.27 13.54
C SER A 179 1.45 15.44 12.65
N HIS A 180 2.46 16.15 13.12
CA HIS A 180 3.16 17.20 12.35
C HIS A 180 4.62 16.82 12.11
N GLN A 181 5.00 15.57 12.39
CA GLN A 181 6.30 15.03 11.99
C GLN A 181 6.33 14.82 10.48
N GLN A 182 7.53 14.79 9.93
CA GLN A 182 7.71 14.50 8.51
C GLN A 182 7.66 13.00 8.30
N HIS A 183 6.57 12.55 7.68
CA HIS A 183 6.40 11.17 7.22
C HIS A 183 6.53 11.11 5.70
N GLU A 184 7.00 9.98 5.20
CA GLU A 184 7.06 9.64 3.78
C GLU A 184 6.66 8.17 3.56
N PHE A 185 6.55 7.71 2.31
CA PHE A 185 6.23 6.30 2.06
C PHE A 185 7.26 5.35 2.70
N GLY A 186 8.53 5.75 2.78
CA GLY A 186 9.57 5.04 3.52
C GLY A 186 9.24 4.80 5.00
N SER A 187 8.47 5.69 5.64
CA SER A 187 8.09 5.55 7.04
C SER A 187 7.19 4.33 7.27
N ILE A 188 6.38 3.95 6.29
CA ILE A 188 5.54 2.75 6.33
C ILE A 188 6.43 1.49 6.31
N LEU A 189 7.51 1.51 5.52
CA LEU A 189 8.46 0.42 5.44
C LEU A 189 9.21 0.30 6.78
N HIS A 190 9.77 1.40 7.27
CA HIS A 190 10.50 1.43 8.54
C HIS A 190 9.63 0.94 9.71
N TYR A 191 8.36 1.36 9.78
CA TYR A 191 7.41 0.86 10.77
C TYR A 191 7.24 -0.68 10.72
N ILE A 192 7.11 -1.26 9.52
CA ILE A 192 6.98 -2.71 9.35
C ILE A 192 8.30 -3.43 9.72
N GLU A 193 9.43 -2.85 9.34
CA GLU A 193 10.77 -3.36 9.64
C GLU A 193 11.00 -3.46 11.14
N ASP A 194 10.65 -2.42 11.89
CA ASP A 194 10.76 -2.37 13.35
C ASP A 194 9.78 -3.35 14.02
N ASN A 195 8.53 -3.40 13.57
CA ASN A 195 7.52 -4.27 14.15
C ASN A 195 7.89 -5.76 14.06
N TRP A 196 8.64 -6.16 13.04
CA TRP A 196 9.05 -7.56 12.81
C TRP A 196 10.55 -7.82 12.93
N GLY A 197 11.36 -6.82 13.25
CA GLY A 197 12.81 -6.94 13.38
C GLY A 197 13.50 -7.41 12.09
N LEU A 198 13.13 -6.80 10.97
CA LEU A 198 13.51 -7.23 9.61
C LEU A 198 14.90 -6.76 9.17
N GLY A 199 15.39 -5.64 9.72
CA GLY A 199 16.48 -4.87 9.12
C GLY A 199 15.95 -3.88 8.08
N THR A 200 16.85 -3.24 7.32
CA THR A 200 16.53 -2.16 6.38
C THR A 200 16.88 -2.56 4.94
N LEU A 201 16.10 -2.08 3.97
CA LEU A 201 16.41 -2.10 2.54
C LEU A 201 17.51 -1.08 2.16
N GLY A 202 17.71 -0.05 2.98
CA GLY A 202 18.85 0.86 2.92
C GLY A 202 18.65 2.09 2.04
N TYR A 203 17.39 2.52 1.79
CA TYR A 203 17.08 3.67 0.94
C TYR A 203 16.17 4.70 1.64
N THR A 204 14.89 4.75 1.31
CA THR A 204 13.92 5.70 1.91
C THR A 204 13.58 5.28 3.34
N ASP A 205 13.41 3.98 3.56
CA ASP A 205 13.22 3.32 4.85
C ASP A 205 14.31 3.67 5.86
N ALA A 206 15.58 3.76 5.44
CA ALA A 206 16.70 4.07 6.34
C ALA A 206 16.73 5.54 6.83
N ARG A 207 16.11 6.47 6.10
CA ARG A 207 16.05 7.90 6.49
C ARG A 207 14.72 8.31 7.09
N ALA A 208 13.65 7.61 6.73
CA ALA A 208 12.30 7.94 7.12
C ALA A 208 12.11 7.67 8.63
N ASP A 209 11.14 8.33 9.23
CA ASP A 209 10.78 8.06 10.62
C ASP A 209 10.02 6.72 10.76
N ASP A 210 9.82 6.26 11.98
CA ASP A 210 9.23 4.94 12.31
C ASP A 210 7.72 5.01 12.60
N LEU A 211 7.08 6.18 12.40
CA LEU A 211 5.69 6.48 12.77
C LEU A 211 5.39 6.38 14.26
N ALA A 212 6.39 6.24 15.15
CA ALA A 212 6.16 6.02 16.58
C ALA A 212 5.39 7.17 17.24
N ASP A 213 5.50 8.38 16.70
CA ASP A 213 4.74 9.54 17.20
C ASP A 213 3.22 9.39 16.99
N CYS A 214 2.77 8.54 16.06
CA CYS A 214 1.35 8.28 15.82
C CYS A 214 0.73 7.32 16.85
N PHE A 215 1.55 6.60 17.63
CA PHE A 215 1.08 5.54 18.53
C PHE A 215 1.32 5.88 20.01
N ASN A 216 0.51 5.25 20.87
CA ASN A 216 0.72 5.23 22.30
C ASN A 216 0.47 3.81 22.82
N TYR A 217 1.50 2.98 22.82
CA TYR A 217 1.41 1.58 23.27
C TYR A 217 1.25 1.42 24.80
N SER A 218 1.33 2.51 25.56
CA SER A 218 1.04 2.49 27.01
C SER A 218 -0.44 2.69 27.33
N GLN A 219 -1.27 3.02 26.33
CA GLN A 219 -2.72 3.18 26.53
C GLN A 219 -3.44 1.83 26.55
N ALA A 220 -4.60 1.78 27.20
CA ALA A 220 -5.51 0.65 27.05
C ALA A 220 -6.05 0.60 25.60
N PRO A 221 -6.15 -0.59 24.97
CA PRO A 221 -6.66 -0.73 23.61
C PRO A 221 -8.02 -0.03 23.46
N ILE A 222 -8.12 0.92 22.52
CA ILE A 222 -9.38 1.62 22.26
C ILE A 222 -10.39 0.64 21.64
N PRO A 223 -11.62 0.49 22.18
CA PRO A 223 -12.64 -0.35 21.56
C PRO A 223 -13.02 0.14 20.16
N PHE A 224 -13.26 -0.80 19.24
CA PHE A 224 -13.68 -0.44 17.89
C PHE A 224 -15.10 0.11 17.86
N THR A 225 -15.31 1.15 17.05
CA THR A 225 -16.65 1.65 16.71
C THR A 225 -16.82 1.54 15.19
N PRO A 226 -17.83 0.81 14.70
CA PRO A 226 -18.07 0.68 13.26
C PRO A 226 -18.25 2.03 12.57
N ILE A 227 -17.57 2.18 11.43
CA ILE A 227 -17.63 3.35 10.57
C ILE A 227 -18.88 3.24 9.70
N ALA A 228 -19.74 4.25 9.77
CA ALA A 228 -20.88 4.37 8.86
C ALA A 228 -20.39 4.67 7.44
N ALA A 229 -20.81 3.88 6.46
CA ALA A 229 -20.42 4.03 5.07
C ALA A 229 -21.59 3.76 4.12
N ALA A 230 -21.53 4.32 2.90
CA ALA A 230 -22.56 4.15 1.89
C ALA A 230 -22.70 2.71 1.39
N HIS A 231 -21.63 1.93 1.45
CA HIS A 231 -21.57 0.54 1.01
C HIS A 231 -20.93 -0.36 2.07
N THR A 232 -21.30 -1.65 2.06
CA THR A 232 -20.82 -2.65 3.02
C THR A 232 -19.81 -3.61 2.39
N ALA A 233 -19.12 -4.42 3.20
CA ALA A 233 -18.27 -5.50 2.70
C ALA A 233 -19.01 -6.46 1.75
N SER A 234 -20.30 -6.71 1.97
CA SER A 234 -21.11 -7.58 1.10
C SER A 234 -21.37 -6.96 -0.27
N TYR A 235 -21.47 -5.63 -0.36
CA TYR A 235 -21.59 -4.92 -1.63
C TYR A 235 -20.36 -5.14 -2.51
N PHE A 236 -19.15 -4.90 -1.96
CA PHE A 236 -17.91 -5.07 -2.72
C PHE A 236 -17.64 -6.53 -3.10
N LYS A 237 -17.96 -7.49 -2.23
CA LYS A 237 -17.86 -8.93 -2.56
C LYS A 237 -18.79 -9.36 -3.70
N ALA A 238 -19.88 -8.64 -3.93
CA ALA A 238 -20.83 -8.92 -4.99
C ALA A 238 -20.48 -8.23 -6.32
N MET A 239 -19.53 -7.28 -6.31
CA MET A 239 -19.06 -6.63 -7.52
C MET A 239 -18.29 -7.62 -8.42
N PRO A 240 -18.45 -7.52 -9.75
CA PRO A 240 -17.62 -8.28 -10.67
C PRO A 240 -16.15 -7.85 -10.54
N ALA A 241 -15.23 -8.75 -10.90
CA ALA A 241 -13.82 -8.40 -11.00
C ALA A 241 -13.64 -7.23 -11.99
N SER A 242 -12.81 -6.26 -11.61
CA SER A 242 -12.48 -5.12 -12.48
C SER A 242 -11.28 -5.48 -13.35
N ASN A 243 -11.40 -5.24 -14.65
CA ASN A 243 -10.26 -5.26 -15.57
C ASN A 243 -9.72 -3.86 -15.88
N MET A 244 -10.35 -2.82 -15.30
CA MET A 244 -9.84 -1.46 -15.41
C MET A 244 -8.60 -1.32 -14.52
N PRO A 245 -7.53 -0.69 -15.03
CA PRO A 245 -6.43 -0.20 -14.19
C PRO A 245 -6.97 0.59 -13.00
N VAL A 246 -6.24 0.56 -11.88
CA VAL A 246 -6.58 1.36 -10.70
C VAL A 246 -6.37 2.85 -10.98
N ASP A 247 -5.45 3.15 -11.88
CA ASP A 247 -4.93 4.47 -12.21
C ASP A 247 -4.69 4.57 -13.73
N ASP A 248 -4.82 5.77 -14.29
CA ASP A 248 -4.60 6.08 -15.71
C ASP A 248 -3.53 7.16 -15.99
N ASP A 249 -2.72 7.53 -14.99
CA ASP A 249 -1.59 8.43 -15.15
C ASP A 249 -0.54 7.79 -16.10
N PHE A 250 -0.21 8.50 -17.19
CA PHE A 250 0.72 8.07 -18.25
C PHE A 250 1.96 8.95 -18.35
#